data_AF-A0A7Y0X425-F1
#
_entry.id   AF-A0A7Y0X425-F1
#
_cell.length_a   1.000
_cell.length_b   1.000
_cell.length_c   1.000
_cell.angle_alpha   90.00
_cell.angle_beta   90.00
_cell.angle_gamma   90.00
#
_symmetry.space_group_name_H-M   'P 1'
#
loop_
_entity.id
_entity.type
_entity.pdbx_description
1 polymer ?
#
loop_
_entity_poly.entity_id
_entity_poly.type
_entity_poly.pdbx_seq_one_letter_code
_entity_poly.pdbx_strand_id
1 'polypeptide(L)'
;ESRIQTGMIAEQAWIESLQTLADEFRQAESQYMREREADVHDIARQVMVEMTGLTPNAIDIQEPSVLLARDLMPSDVAGLDKSKVLGIC
;
A
#
# COMPACT_ATOMS: atom_id res chain seq x y z
N GLU A 1 -25.24 3.41 -0.66
CA GLU A 1 -25.42 1.95 -0.87
C GLU A 1 -24.07 1.31 -1.11
N SER A 2 -23.91 0.02 -0.83
CA SER A 2 -22.65 -0.67 -1.09
C SER A 2 -22.45 -0.85 -2.60
N ARG A 3 -21.28 -0.46 -3.15
CA ARG A 3 -20.96 -0.61 -4.58
C ARG A 3 -21.06 -2.07 -5.06
N ILE A 4 -20.88 -3.04 -4.17
CA ILE A 4 -21.04 -4.47 -4.50
C ILE A 4 -22.51 -4.80 -4.78
N GLN A 5 -23.46 -4.16 -4.08
CA GLN A 5 -24.89 -4.38 -4.30
C GLN A 5 -25.38 -3.84 -5.66
N THR A 6 -24.60 -2.97 -6.30
CA THR A 6 -24.90 -2.45 -7.64
C THR A 6 -24.36 -3.34 -8.77
N GLY A 7 -23.84 -4.54 -8.46
CA GLY A 7 -23.30 -5.50 -9.42
C GLY A 7 -21.82 -5.30 -9.77
N MET A 8 -21.13 -4.42 -9.06
CA MET A 8 -19.69 -4.21 -9.22
C MET A 8 -18.92 -5.37 -8.59
N ILE A 9 -17.83 -5.82 -9.25
CA ILE A 9 -16.94 -6.83 -8.67
C ILE A 9 -16.23 -6.27 -7.44
N ALA A 10 -15.84 -7.16 -6.52
CA ALA A 10 -15.32 -6.76 -5.22
C ALA A 10 -14.03 -5.92 -5.34
N GLU A 11 -13.13 -6.29 -6.24
CA GLU A 11 -11.84 -5.63 -6.48
C GLU A 11 -12.05 -4.19 -6.97
N GLN A 12 -12.99 -4.00 -7.90
CA GLN A 12 -13.32 -2.67 -8.42
C GLN A 12 -13.97 -1.82 -7.33
N ALA A 13 -14.95 -2.37 -6.62
CA ALA A 13 -15.62 -1.68 -5.52
C ALA A 13 -14.62 -1.25 -4.43
N TRP A 14 -13.62 -2.09 -4.14
CA TRP A 14 -12.54 -1.81 -3.20
C TRP A 14 -11.66 -0.65 -3.67
N ILE A 15 -11.09 -0.75 -4.88
CA ILE A 15 -10.19 0.27 -5.43
C ILE A 15 -10.88 1.64 -5.48
N GLU A 16 -12.10 1.72 -6.01
CA GLU A 16 -12.82 2.99 -6.12
C GLU A 16 -13.15 3.60 -4.75
N SER A 17 -13.46 2.77 -3.76
CA SER A 17 -13.75 3.26 -2.41
C SER A 17 -12.48 3.81 -1.74
N LEU A 18 -11.35 3.12 -1.90
CA LEU A 18 -10.07 3.56 -1.32
C LEU A 18 -9.49 4.77 -2.06
N GLN A 19 -9.71 4.90 -3.36
CA GLN A 19 -9.38 6.11 -4.12
C GLN A 19 -10.15 7.33 -3.59
N THR A 20 -11.45 7.17 -3.35
CA THR A 20 -12.28 8.23 -2.75
C THR A 20 -11.72 8.63 -1.38
N LEU A 21 -11.40 7.64 -0.54
CA LEU A 21 -10.82 7.90 0.79
C LEU A 21 -9.45 8.58 0.73
N ALA A 22 -8.58 8.15 -0.19
CA ALA A 22 -7.27 8.77 -0.38
C ALA A 22 -7.40 10.24 -0.80
N ASP A 23 -8.34 10.54 -1.70
CA ASP A 23 -8.63 11.91 -2.11
C ASP A 23 -9.18 12.77 -0.95
N GLU A 24 -10.02 12.21 -0.07
CA GLU A 24 -10.49 12.88 1.14
C GLU A 24 -9.32 13.21 2.08
N PHE A 25 -8.39 12.27 2.32
CA PHE A 25 -7.20 12.53 3.11
C PHE A 25 -6.29 13.59 2.47
N ARG A 26 -6.08 13.52 1.15
CA ARG A 26 -5.28 14.51 0.40
C ARG A 26 -5.84 15.93 0.56
N GLN A 27 -7.17 16.06 0.61
CA GLN A 27 -7.87 17.34 0.73
C GLN A 27 -8.09 17.79 2.18
N ALA A 28 -7.65 17.02 3.17
CA ALA A 28 -7.85 17.35 4.58
C ALA A 28 -7.14 18.64 4.98
N GLU A 29 -7.75 19.40 5.90
CA GLU A 29 -7.21 20.68 6.38
C GLU A 29 -5.88 20.51 7.14
N SER A 30 -5.78 19.44 7.93
CA SER A 30 -4.58 19.13 8.72
C SER A 30 -3.50 18.50 7.86
N GLN A 31 -2.26 19.02 7.96
CA GLN A 31 -1.10 18.41 7.32
C GLN A 31 -0.90 16.95 7.71
N TYR A 32 -1.04 16.64 9.01
CA TYR A 32 -0.91 15.28 9.51
C TYR A 32 -1.91 14.33 8.84
N MET A 33 -3.14 14.79 8.58
CA MET A 33 -4.13 13.97 7.86
C MET A 33 -3.77 13.80 6.40
N ARG A 34 -3.26 14.84 5.71
CA ARG A 34 -2.80 14.71 4.33
C ARG A 34 -1.69 13.68 4.17
N GLU A 35 -0.80 13.58 5.15
CA GLU A 35 0.27 12.57 5.16
C GLU A 35 -0.26 11.12 5.28
N ARG A 36 -1.52 10.91 5.69
CA ARG A 36 -2.16 9.58 5.76
C ARG A 36 -2.64 9.08 4.39
N GLU A 37 -2.66 9.91 3.35
CA GLU A 37 -3.03 9.48 1.98
C GLU A 37 -2.20 8.26 1.54
N ALA A 38 -0.89 8.28 1.80
CA ALA A 38 0.02 7.19 1.44
C ALA A 38 -0.33 5.88 2.17
N ASP A 39 -0.77 5.95 3.43
CA ASP A 39 -1.19 4.76 4.19
C ASP A 39 -2.45 4.13 3.58
N VAL A 40 -3.40 4.96 3.10
CA VAL A 40 -4.61 4.48 2.43
C VAL A 40 -4.24 3.71 1.17
N HIS A 41 -3.30 4.23 0.38
CA HIS A 41 -2.77 3.53 -0.79
C HIS A 41 -2.07 2.22 -0.42
N ASP A 42 -1.33 2.20 0.69
CA ASP A 42 -0.64 1.00 1.15
C ASP A 42 -1.63 -0.12 1.53
N ILE A 43 -2.64 0.21 2.32
CA ILE A 43 -3.72 -0.72 2.70
C ILE A 43 -4.49 -1.20 1.48
N ALA A 44 -4.80 -0.29 0.54
CA ALA A 44 -5.49 -0.63 -0.70
C ALA A 44 -4.72 -1.72 -1.48
N ARG A 45 -3.39 -1.58 -1.56
CA ARG A 45 -2.52 -2.55 -2.22
C ARG A 45 -2.51 -3.90 -1.49
N GLN A 46 -2.35 -3.90 -0.17
CA GLN A 46 -2.29 -5.14 0.62
C GLN A 46 -3.57 -5.98 0.46
N VAL A 47 -4.74 -5.36 0.57
CA VAL A 47 -6.02 -6.08 0.41
C VAL A 47 -6.20 -6.60 -1.01
N MET A 48 -5.78 -5.86 -2.03
CA MET A 48 -5.83 -6.32 -3.42
C MET A 48 -4.98 -7.57 -3.65
N VAL A 49 -3.80 -7.65 -3.04
CA VAL A 49 -2.93 -8.83 -3.11
C VAL A 49 -3.65 -10.06 -2.54
N GLU A 50 -4.27 -9.93 -1.37
CA GLU A 50 -5.05 -11.01 -0.74
C GLU A 50 -6.27 -11.42 -1.58
N MET A 51 -7.04 -10.45 -2.09
CA MET A 51 -8.25 -10.72 -2.89
C MET A 51 -7.94 -11.45 -4.20
N THR A 52 -6.82 -11.11 -4.83
CA THR A 52 -6.40 -11.72 -6.10
C THR A 52 -5.66 -13.04 -5.91
N GLY A 53 -5.41 -13.45 -4.67
CA GLY A 53 -4.62 -14.65 -4.35
C GLY A 53 -3.17 -14.55 -4.81
N LEU A 54 -2.68 -13.34 -5.10
CA LEU A 54 -1.30 -13.11 -5.44
C LEU A 54 -0.46 -13.18 -4.16
N THR A 55 0.74 -13.73 -4.27
CA THR A 55 1.73 -13.58 -3.20
C THR A 55 2.42 -12.24 -3.42
N PRO A 56 2.55 -11.38 -2.40
CA PRO A 56 3.35 -10.16 -2.55
C PRO A 56 4.76 -10.56 -3.01
N ASN A 57 5.33 -9.81 -3.95
CA ASN A 57 6.74 -9.95 -4.29
C ASN A 57 7.56 -9.53 -3.06
N ALA A 58 7.95 -10.49 -2.24
CA ALA A 58 8.84 -10.22 -1.12
C ALA A 58 10.16 -9.67 -1.67
N ILE A 59 10.65 -8.59 -1.07
CA ILE A 59 11.99 -8.07 -1.34
C ILE A 59 12.98 -9.06 -0.72
N ASP A 60 13.42 -10.03 -1.52
CA ASP A 60 14.32 -11.09 -1.07
C ASP A 60 15.78 -10.68 -1.23
N ILE A 61 16.39 -10.28 -0.12
CA ILE A 61 17.78 -9.84 -0.06
C ILE A 61 18.66 -11.05 0.30
N GLN A 62 19.52 -11.47 -0.63
CA GLN A 62 20.40 -12.63 -0.41
C GLN A 62 21.61 -12.29 0.46
N GLU A 63 22.16 -11.08 0.30
CA GLU A 63 23.39 -10.63 0.95
C GLU A 63 23.29 -9.17 1.43
N PRO A 64 24.09 -8.74 2.42
CA PRO A 64 24.04 -7.37 2.94
C PRO A 64 24.15 -6.31 1.83
N SER A 65 23.09 -5.51 1.64
CA SER A 65 22.91 -4.62 0.49
C SER A 65 22.27 -3.28 0.86
N VAL A 66 22.47 -2.26 0.03
CA VAL A 66 21.71 -1.00 0.08
C VAL A 66 20.52 -1.12 -0.88
N LEU A 67 19.31 -0.84 -0.38
CA LEU A 67 18.10 -0.84 -1.20
C LEU A 67 17.95 0.51 -1.90
N LEU A 68 17.85 0.49 -3.23
CA LEU A 68 17.52 1.66 -4.05
C LEU A 68 16.11 1.48 -4.58
N ALA A 69 15.19 2.38 -4.21
CA ALA A 69 13.81 2.31 -4.62
C ALA A 69 13.23 3.70 -4.87
N ARG A 70 12.30 3.83 -5.82
CA ARG A 70 11.60 5.10 -6.05
C ARG A 70 10.75 5.49 -4.83
N ASP A 71 10.13 4.50 -4.23
CA ASP A 71 9.31 4.62 -3.03
C ASP A 71 9.32 3.25 -2.32
N LEU A 72 9.19 3.26 -1.00
CA LEU A 72 9.02 2.06 -0.18
C LEU A 72 7.88 2.31 0.78
N MET A 73 6.86 1.50 0.67
CA MET A 73 5.69 1.64 1.52
C MET A 73 5.95 0.98 2.88
N PRO A 74 5.27 1.39 3.95
CA PRO A 74 5.43 0.78 5.26
C PRO A 74 5.29 -0.75 5.22
N SER A 75 4.36 -1.27 4.41
CA SER A 75 4.19 -2.71 4.17
C SER A 75 5.41 -3.41 3.55
N ASP A 76 6.10 -2.76 2.63
CA ASP A 76 7.30 -3.31 1.97
C ASP A 76 8.46 -3.42 2.98
N VAL A 77 8.64 -2.38 3.79
CA VAL A 77 9.72 -2.29 4.78
C VAL A 77 9.49 -3.25 5.96
N ALA A 78 8.24 -3.55 6.30
CA ALA A 78 7.89 -4.44 7.40
C ALA A 78 8.43 -5.87 7.23
N GLY A 79 8.56 -6.34 5.97
CA GLY A 79 9.04 -7.68 5.63
C GLY A 79 10.56 -7.81 5.49
N LEU A 80 11.32 -6.71 5.59
CA LEU A 80 12.75 -6.72 5.32
C LEU A 80 13.57 -7.36 6.45
N ASP A 81 14.57 -8.16 6.08
CA ASP A 81 15.60 -8.64 6.99
C ASP A 81 16.58 -7.50 7.34
N LYS A 82 16.41 -6.95 8.54
CA LYS A 82 17.24 -5.85 9.06
C LYS A 82 18.72 -6.18 9.14
N SER A 83 19.11 -7.46 9.19
CA SER A 83 20.53 -7.86 9.19
C SER A 83 21.18 -7.72 7.81
N LYS A 84 20.37 -7.64 6.75
CA LYS A 84 20.83 -7.56 5.37
C LYS A 84 20.60 -6.20 4.71
N VAL A 85 19.80 -5.32 5.31
CA VAL A 85 19.59 -3.95 4.82
C VAL A 85 20.64 -3.02 5.43
N LEU A 86 21.65 -2.65 4.64
CA LEU A 86 22.72 -1.72 5.06
C LEU A 86 22.31 -0.25 4.92
N GLY A 87 21.26 0.03 4.15
CA GLY A 87 20.72 1.38 3.92
C GLY A 87 19.55 1.35 2.94
N ILE A 88 18.81 2.47 2.89
CA ILE A 88 17.71 2.72 1.95
C ILE A 88 17.99 4.06 1.26
N CYS A 89 17.85 4.12 -0.06
CA CYS A 89 18.11 5.27 -0.91
C CYS A 89 17.01 5.48 -1.94
#